data_AF-A0A7L3HSW2-F1
#
_entry.id   AF-A0A7L3HSW2-F1
#
_cell.length_a   1.000
_cell.length_b   1.000
_cell.length_c   1.000
_cell.angle_alpha   90.00
_cell.angle_beta   90.00
_cell.angle_gamma   90.00
#
_symmetry.space_group_name_H-M   'P 1'
#
loop_
_entity.id
_entity.type
_entity.pdbx_description
1 polymer ?
#
loop_
_entity_poly.entity_id
_entity_poly.type
_entity_poly.pdbx_seq_one_letter_code
_entity_poly.pdbx_strand_id
1 'polypeptide(L)'
;SFREYRPRVHVQFLDNGTKVSALNPKTYVFEPEKSVGDPEVDLIRTINIPAVTAMEWTRSTPLQFATEVLLLLYQESLFTVHSVHELLWGYRDRLLSTIHVLHPEIDPVFGLFSKMNGSDDGEYVFLSGETNYLNFSRIVEWKGKESLSWWTTEACNMINGTDGTSFHPLISKDENIYIFSSDFCRSLFLVYDSSGAVAGVPTFRFVPSSMVFANTTVNPANAGFCVPAGNCPGTGVLNVSVCRQGA
;
A
#
# COMPACT_ATOMS: atom_id res chain seq x y z
N SER A 1 -13.99 -4.29 -12.73
CA SER A 1 -13.11 -3.22 -13.21
C SER A 1 -13.56 -1.89 -12.65
N PHE A 2 -12.62 -1.10 -12.16
CA PHE A 2 -12.87 0.24 -11.61
C PHE A 2 -12.00 1.24 -12.35
N ARG A 3 -12.60 2.34 -12.78
CA ARG A 3 -11.89 3.50 -13.31
C ARG A 3 -11.52 4.41 -12.16
N GLU A 4 -10.27 4.84 -12.16
CA GLU A 4 -9.73 5.67 -11.10
C GLU A 4 -9.63 7.14 -11.52
N TYR A 5 -9.96 8.04 -10.60
CA TYR A 5 -9.74 9.48 -10.72
C TYR A 5 -8.76 9.93 -9.64
N ARG A 6 -7.68 10.59 -10.08
CA ARG A 6 -6.55 11.03 -9.22
C ARG A 6 -6.24 12.52 -9.36
N PRO A 7 -7.12 13.44 -8.94
CA PRO A 7 -6.76 14.86 -8.92
C PRO A 7 -5.74 15.12 -7.80
N ARG A 8 -4.77 16.00 -8.05
CA ARG A 8 -4.00 16.62 -6.95
C ARG A 8 -4.83 17.76 -6.37
N VAL A 9 -5.07 17.76 -5.06
CA VAL A 9 -5.88 18.79 -4.37
C VAL A 9 -5.06 19.45 -3.27
N HIS A 10 -5.52 20.62 -2.82
CA HIS A 10 -4.81 21.45 -1.83
C HIS A 10 -3.35 21.72 -2.20
N VAL A 11 -3.11 21.99 -3.49
CA VAL A 11 -1.76 22.23 -4.01
C VAL A 11 -1.22 23.56 -3.46
N GLN A 12 -0.05 23.53 -2.83
CA GLN A 12 0.64 24.71 -2.33
C GLN A 12 2.08 24.74 -2.82
N PHE A 13 2.52 25.90 -3.31
CA PHE A 13 3.92 26.12 -3.66
C PHE A 13 4.70 26.56 -2.43
N LEU A 14 5.81 25.89 -2.17
CA LEU A 14 6.70 26.10 -1.03
C LEU A 14 8.09 26.50 -1.54
N ASP A 15 8.91 27.07 -0.67
CA ASP A 15 10.31 27.41 -0.95
C ASP A 15 10.49 28.15 -2.29
N ASN A 16 9.71 29.22 -2.48
CA ASN A 16 9.67 30.04 -3.69
C ASN A 16 9.41 29.26 -5.01
N GLY A 17 8.69 28.13 -4.95
CA GLY A 17 8.33 27.33 -6.13
C GLY A 17 9.20 26.10 -6.35
N THR A 18 10.27 25.93 -5.56
CA THR A 18 11.15 24.76 -5.66
C THR A 18 10.55 23.48 -5.08
N LYS A 19 9.54 23.63 -4.19
CA LYS A 19 8.76 22.54 -3.61
C LYS A 19 7.27 22.75 -3.83
N VAL A 20 6.52 21.65 -3.86
CA VAL A 20 5.06 21.66 -3.98
C VAL A 20 4.48 20.64 -3.01
N SER A 21 3.57 21.06 -2.11
CA SER A 21 2.78 20.13 -1.31
C SER A 21 1.42 19.87 -1.96
N ALA A 22 0.92 18.64 -1.83
CA ALA A 22 -0.41 18.27 -2.32
C ALA A 22 -0.94 17.01 -1.61
N LEU A 23 -2.28 16.86 -1.64
CA LEU A 23 -2.96 15.60 -1.36
C LEU A 23 -3.33 14.90 -2.68
N ASN A 24 -3.32 13.57 -2.66
CA ASN A 24 -3.60 12.72 -3.83
C ASN A 24 -4.84 11.82 -3.59
N PRO A 25 -6.06 12.37 -3.48
CA PRO A 25 -7.24 11.56 -3.31
C PRO A 25 -7.49 10.64 -4.52
N LYS A 26 -7.91 9.40 -4.24
CA LYS A 26 -8.21 8.38 -5.25
C LYS A 26 -9.69 8.02 -5.20
N THR A 27 -10.42 8.25 -6.29
CA THR A 27 -11.83 7.85 -6.41
C THR A 27 -11.98 6.71 -7.40
N TYR A 28 -12.72 5.67 -7.02
CA TYR A 28 -12.97 4.49 -7.84
C TYR A 28 -14.42 4.46 -8.32
N VAL A 29 -14.61 4.35 -9.63
CA VAL A 29 -15.92 4.25 -10.27
C VAL A 29 -16.02 2.92 -10.99
N PHE A 30 -16.99 2.09 -10.60
CA PHE A 30 -17.21 0.78 -11.19
C PHE A 30 -17.58 0.88 -12.68
N GLU A 31 -17.00 0.01 -13.52
CA GLU A 31 -17.30 -0.09 -14.94
C GLU A 31 -17.89 -1.49 -15.24
N PRO A 32 -19.23 -1.63 -15.27
CA PRO A 32 -19.90 -2.92 -15.44
C PRO A 32 -19.49 -3.64 -16.74
N GLU A 33 -19.44 -2.91 -17.86
CA GLU A 33 -19.14 -3.49 -19.19
C GLU A 33 -17.70 -3.99 -19.35
N LYS A 34 -16.80 -3.58 -18.45
CA LYS A 34 -15.42 -4.07 -18.41
C LYS A 34 -15.20 -5.09 -17.28
N SER A 35 -16.28 -5.58 -16.68
CA SER A 35 -16.26 -6.48 -15.53
C SER A 35 -16.90 -7.81 -15.87
N VAL A 36 -16.46 -8.87 -15.21
CA VAL A 36 -17.00 -10.22 -15.42
C VAL A 36 -18.42 -10.38 -14.85
N GLY A 37 -18.77 -9.58 -13.84
CA GLY A 37 -20.08 -9.61 -13.18
C GLY A 37 -20.29 -8.41 -12.24
N ASP A 38 -21.37 -8.44 -11.47
CA ASP A 38 -21.80 -7.37 -10.56
C ASP A 38 -21.21 -7.60 -9.16
N PRO A 39 -20.36 -6.70 -8.65
CA PRO A 39 -19.69 -6.89 -7.37
C PRO A 39 -20.66 -6.89 -6.17
N GLU A 40 -21.87 -6.34 -6.30
CA GLU A 40 -22.85 -6.36 -5.21
C GLU A 40 -23.50 -7.74 -5.02
N VAL A 41 -23.49 -8.57 -6.06
CA VAL A 41 -24.16 -9.90 -6.08
C VAL A 41 -23.15 -11.04 -6.14
N ASP A 42 -22.03 -10.87 -6.85
CA ASP A 42 -21.02 -11.90 -7.02
C ASP A 42 -20.35 -12.24 -5.68
N LEU A 43 -20.39 -13.53 -5.31
CA LEU A 43 -19.89 -14.01 -4.03
C LEU A 43 -18.50 -14.62 -4.14
N ILE A 44 -17.64 -14.31 -3.17
CA ILE A 44 -16.32 -14.90 -3.00
C ILE A 44 -16.25 -15.58 -1.63
N ARG A 45 -15.78 -16.83 -1.63
CA ARG A 45 -15.37 -17.52 -0.39
C ARG A 45 -13.87 -17.37 -0.19
N THR A 46 -13.47 -16.75 0.90
CA THR A 46 -12.06 -16.49 1.24
C THR A 46 -11.82 -16.65 2.74
N ILE A 47 -10.57 -16.49 3.17
CA ILE A 47 -10.20 -16.50 4.59
C ILE A 47 -10.96 -15.38 5.32
N ASN A 48 -11.45 -15.68 6.53
CA ASN A 48 -12.03 -14.69 7.42
C ASN A 48 -10.90 -13.81 8.00
N ILE A 49 -10.54 -12.76 7.26
CA ILE A 49 -9.44 -11.86 7.60
C ILE A 49 -9.67 -11.22 8.99
N PRO A 50 -10.86 -10.68 9.34
CA PRO A 50 -11.12 -10.18 10.69
C PRO A 50 -10.79 -11.18 11.81
N ALA A 51 -11.22 -12.44 11.66
CA ALA A 51 -10.94 -13.48 12.65
C ALA A 51 -9.44 -13.78 12.74
N VAL A 52 -8.74 -13.91 11.60
CA VAL A 52 -7.28 -14.15 11.57
C VAL A 52 -6.50 -12.99 12.17
N THR A 53 -6.88 -11.75 11.86
CA THR A 53 -6.27 -10.54 12.43
C THR A 53 -6.50 -10.47 13.95
N ALA A 54 -7.71 -10.76 14.44
CA ALA A 54 -7.97 -10.79 15.88
C ALA A 54 -7.16 -11.89 16.61
N MET A 55 -6.99 -13.05 15.98
CA MET A 55 -6.09 -14.10 16.49
C MET A 55 -4.65 -13.62 16.55
N GLU A 56 -4.15 -12.93 15.52
CA GLU A 56 -2.76 -12.42 15.50
C GLU A 56 -2.53 -11.34 16.56
N TRP A 57 -3.45 -10.37 16.70
CA TRP A 57 -3.38 -9.34 17.73
C TRP A 57 -3.31 -9.90 19.16
N THR A 58 -3.88 -11.08 19.39
CA THR A 58 -3.98 -11.68 20.72
C THR A 58 -3.06 -12.88 20.94
N ARG A 59 -2.35 -13.37 19.92
CA ARG A 59 -1.52 -14.59 19.93
C ARG A 59 -0.51 -14.71 21.07
N SER A 60 -0.09 -13.58 21.66
CA SER A 60 0.88 -13.56 22.77
C SER A 60 0.43 -12.67 23.94
N THR A 61 -0.88 -12.43 24.09
CA THR A 61 -1.44 -11.58 25.15
C THR A 61 -2.45 -12.35 26.01
N PRO A 62 -2.74 -11.90 27.25
CA PRO A 62 -3.79 -12.51 28.08
C PRO A 62 -5.20 -12.47 27.45
N LEU A 63 -5.40 -11.65 26.40
CA LEU A 63 -6.67 -11.56 25.67
C LEU A 63 -6.92 -12.76 24.75
N GLN A 64 -5.91 -13.60 24.48
CA GLN A 64 -6.06 -14.77 23.60
C GLN A 64 -7.26 -15.65 23.99
N PHE A 65 -7.38 -15.99 25.28
CA PHE A 65 -8.49 -16.83 25.77
C PHE A 65 -9.86 -16.17 25.54
N ALA A 66 -9.96 -14.86 25.76
CA ALA A 66 -11.20 -14.13 25.52
C ALA A 66 -11.58 -14.12 24.02
N THR A 67 -10.59 -13.91 23.13
CA THR A 67 -10.79 -14.01 21.68
C THR A 67 -11.24 -15.40 21.26
N GLU A 68 -10.61 -16.46 21.77
CA GLU A 68 -10.99 -17.86 21.49
C GLU A 68 -12.44 -18.14 21.92
N VAL A 69 -12.86 -17.67 23.09
CA VAL A 69 -14.24 -17.79 23.57
C VAL A 69 -15.21 -17.03 22.64
N LEU A 70 -14.88 -15.81 22.21
CA LEU A 70 -15.71 -15.05 21.27
C LEU A 70 -15.85 -15.74 19.92
N LEU A 71 -14.76 -16.27 19.36
CA LEU A 71 -14.76 -17.02 18.10
C LEU A 71 -15.68 -18.24 18.20
N LEU A 72 -15.64 -18.99 19.31
CA LEU A 72 -16.54 -20.13 19.56
C LEU A 72 -18.00 -19.70 19.73
N LEU A 73 -18.27 -18.64 20.51
CA LEU A 73 -19.61 -18.13 20.76
C LEU A 73 -20.30 -17.65 19.48
N TYR A 74 -19.56 -16.97 18.60
CA TYR A 74 -20.07 -16.49 17.32
C TYR A 74 -20.03 -17.54 16.21
N GLN A 75 -19.51 -18.73 16.50
CA GLN A 75 -19.33 -19.80 15.52
C GLN A 75 -18.53 -19.31 14.30
N GLU A 76 -17.51 -18.49 14.55
CA GLU A 76 -16.65 -17.97 13.50
C GLU A 76 -15.91 -19.12 12.82
N SER A 77 -15.82 -19.04 11.49
CA SER A 77 -15.14 -20.03 10.68
C SER A 77 -13.94 -19.41 9.97
N LEU A 78 -12.94 -20.24 9.66
CA LEU A 78 -11.72 -19.77 8.98
C LEU A 78 -12.01 -19.23 7.58
N PHE A 79 -13.13 -19.62 6.96
CA PHE A 79 -13.54 -19.17 5.64
C PHE A 79 -14.92 -18.51 5.69
N THR A 80 -15.02 -17.30 5.17
CA THR A 80 -16.28 -16.56 5.06
C THR A 80 -16.68 -16.40 3.59
N VAL A 81 -17.97 -16.11 3.35
CA VAL A 81 -18.52 -15.81 2.04
C VAL A 81 -19.10 -14.40 2.08
N HIS A 82 -18.61 -13.53 1.21
CA HIS A 82 -19.05 -12.15 1.08
C HIS A 82 -19.18 -11.75 -0.39
N SER A 83 -19.93 -10.70 -0.67
CA SER A 83 -19.91 -10.11 -2.01
C SER A 83 -18.55 -9.45 -2.29
N VAL A 84 -18.22 -9.27 -3.57
CA VAL A 84 -17.02 -8.52 -3.96
C VAL A 84 -17.06 -7.08 -3.41
N HIS A 85 -18.24 -6.46 -3.40
CA HIS A 85 -18.45 -5.12 -2.85
C HIS A 85 -18.10 -5.09 -1.36
N GLU A 86 -18.61 -6.04 -0.58
CA GLU A 86 -18.33 -6.15 0.86
C GLU A 86 -16.83 -6.32 1.14
N LEU A 87 -16.16 -7.24 0.42
CA LEU A 87 -14.72 -7.48 0.60
C LEU A 87 -13.85 -6.26 0.24
N LEU A 88 -14.23 -5.50 -0.78
CA LEU A 88 -13.47 -4.32 -1.21
C LEU A 88 -13.76 -3.10 -0.32
N TRP A 89 -15.03 -2.74 -0.16
CA TRP A 89 -15.42 -1.43 0.37
C TRP A 89 -15.81 -1.46 1.84
N GLY A 90 -16.15 -2.63 2.38
CA GLY A 90 -16.45 -2.79 3.78
C GLY A 90 -17.68 -3.65 4.04
N TYR A 91 -17.60 -4.51 5.04
CA TYR A 91 -18.75 -5.08 5.72
C TYR A 91 -18.56 -4.97 7.23
N ARG A 92 -19.67 -4.89 7.97
CA ARG A 92 -19.63 -4.85 9.43
C ARG A 92 -19.38 -6.27 9.97
N ASP A 93 -18.26 -6.44 10.65
CA ASP A 93 -17.87 -7.71 11.25
C ASP A 93 -18.36 -7.80 12.71
N ARG A 94 -18.86 -8.97 13.11
CA ARG A 94 -19.42 -9.17 14.46
C ARG A 94 -18.35 -9.18 15.54
N LEU A 95 -17.24 -9.87 15.28
CA LEU A 95 -16.12 -9.94 16.20
C LEU A 95 -15.49 -8.55 16.40
N LEU A 96 -15.21 -7.84 15.31
CA LEU A 96 -14.70 -6.47 15.37
C LEU A 96 -15.70 -5.52 16.02
N SER A 97 -17.00 -5.68 15.79
CA SER A 97 -18.03 -4.88 16.46
C SER A 97 -18.02 -5.04 17.98
N THR A 98 -17.78 -6.25 18.48
CA THR A 98 -17.67 -6.51 19.93
C THR A 98 -16.37 -5.96 20.50
N ILE A 99 -15.26 -6.11 19.77
CA ILE A 99 -13.96 -5.55 20.17
C ILE A 99 -14.05 -4.01 20.21
N HIS A 100 -14.70 -3.38 19.23
CA HIS A 100 -14.88 -1.93 19.15
C HIS A 100 -15.56 -1.32 20.40
N VAL A 101 -16.45 -2.06 21.07
CA VAL A 101 -17.11 -1.59 22.30
C VAL A 101 -16.10 -1.38 23.43
N LEU A 102 -15.05 -2.20 23.49
CA LEU A 102 -13.98 -2.10 24.49
C LEU A 102 -12.81 -1.24 23.99
N HIS A 103 -12.58 -1.24 22.69
CA HIS A 103 -11.47 -0.62 21.98
C HIS A 103 -11.98 0.23 20.81
N PRO A 104 -12.46 1.46 21.06
CA PRO A 104 -13.09 2.31 20.04
C PRO A 104 -12.19 2.66 18.84
N GLU A 105 -10.87 2.50 18.99
CA GLU A 105 -9.87 2.67 17.94
C GLU A 105 -9.93 1.59 16.85
N ILE A 106 -10.49 0.41 17.15
CA ILE A 106 -10.66 -0.69 16.20
C ILE A 106 -11.95 -0.47 15.42
N ASP A 107 -11.88 -0.42 14.10
CA ASP A 107 -13.05 -0.23 13.25
C ASP A 107 -13.92 -1.51 13.24
N PRO A 108 -15.24 -1.41 13.50
CA PRO A 108 -16.15 -2.54 13.35
C PRO A 108 -16.36 -2.98 11.89
N VAL A 109 -15.91 -2.20 10.91
CA VAL A 109 -16.03 -2.46 9.46
C VAL A 109 -14.70 -2.91 8.90
N PHE A 110 -14.69 -4.09 8.28
CA PHE A 110 -13.55 -4.62 7.54
C PHE A 110 -13.77 -4.53 6.03
N GLY A 111 -12.76 -4.07 5.29
CA GLY A 111 -12.70 -4.14 3.84
C GLY A 111 -11.29 -3.83 3.34
N LEU A 112 -10.86 -4.46 2.25
CA LEU A 112 -9.50 -4.34 1.71
C LEU A 112 -9.13 -2.91 1.31
N PHE A 113 -10.13 -2.15 0.82
CA PHE A 113 -10.05 -0.75 0.43
C PHE A 113 -11.05 0.10 1.25
N SER A 114 -11.39 -0.36 2.46
CA SER A 114 -12.31 0.35 3.36
C SER A 114 -11.83 1.79 3.57
N LYS A 115 -12.76 2.75 3.41
CA LYS A 115 -12.52 4.20 3.52
C LYS A 115 -11.50 4.79 2.54
N MET A 116 -11.02 4.04 1.54
CA MET A 116 -10.06 4.56 0.55
C MET A 116 -10.72 5.31 -0.60
N ASN A 117 -12.02 5.10 -0.83
CA ASN A 117 -12.71 5.73 -1.95
C ASN A 117 -12.97 7.22 -1.69
N GLY A 118 -12.34 8.07 -2.50
CA GLY A 118 -12.41 9.52 -2.37
C GLY A 118 -11.52 10.08 -1.26
N SER A 119 -10.64 9.27 -0.65
CA SER A 119 -9.67 9.71 0.35
C SER A 119 -8.26 9.80 -0.25
N ASP A 120 -7.38 10.55 0.40
CA ASP A 120 -5.94 10.53 0.17
C ASP A 120 -5.22 9.61 1.17
N ASP A 121 -3.97 9.31 0.85
CA ASP A 121 -3.06 8.50 1.67
C ASP A 121 -2.06 9.34 2.47
N GLY A 122 -2.28 10.65 2.58
CA GLY A 122 -1.42 11.60 3.29
C GLY A 122 -0.89 12.71 2.38
N GLU A 123 -0.38 13.77 3.02
CA GLU A 123 0.28 14.86 2.33
C GLU A 123 1.66 14.45 1.81
N TYR A 124 1.94 14.83 0.58
CA TYR A 124 3.23 14.68 -0.07
C TYR A 124 3.85 16.05 -0.31
N VAL A 125 5.17 16.14 -0.13
CA VAL A 125 5.97 17.27 -0.60
C VAL A 125 6.87 16.79 -1.72
N PHE A 126 6.72 17.40 -2.89
CA PHE A 126 7.47 17.09 -4.10
C PHE A 126 8.48 18.19 -4.43
N LEU A 127 9.59 17.82 -5.04
CA LEU A 127 10.47 18.75 -5.73
C LEU A 127 9.89 19.10 -7.11
N SER A 128 9.82 20.39 -7.42
CA SER A 128 9.23 20.87 -8.69
C SER A 128 10.12 20.63 -9.91
N GLY A 129 11.41 20.33 -9.70
CA GLY A 129 12.41 20.20 -10.76
C GLY A 129 13.01 21.54 -11.22
N GLU A 130 12.60 22.66 -10.63
CA GLU A 130 13.08 24.01 -11.00
C GLU A 130 14.60 24.16 -10.85
N THR A 131 15.16 23.63 -9.77
CA THR A 131 16.61 23.71 -9.50
C THR A 131 17.41 22.67 -10.27
N ASN A 132 16.83 21.49 -10.49
CA ASN A 132 17.44 20.40 -11.24
C ASN A 132 16.34 19.48 -11.77
N TYR A 133 16.29 19.31 -13.10
CA TYR A 133 15.29 18.50 -13.76
C TYR A 133 15.28 17.04 -13.29
N LEU A 134 16.44 16.50 -12.87
CA LEU A 134 16.56 15.13 -12.33
C LEU A 134 15.76 14.92 -11.03
N ASN A 135 15.43 16.00 -10.33
CA ASN A 135 14.62 15.97 -9.12
C ASN A 135 13.11 16.17 -9.38
N PHE A 136 12.68 16.29 -10.64
CA PHE A 136 11.28 16.54 -10.97
C PHE A 136 10.34 15.48 -10.37
N SER A 137 9.31 15.95 -9.64
CA SER A 137 8.31 15.15 -8.94
C SER A 137 8.86 14.15 -7.92
N ARG A 138 10.12 14.28 -7.52
CA ARG A 138 10.71 13.46 -6.45
C ARG A 138 10.07 13.82 -5.12
N ILE A 139 9.72 12.81 -4.34
CA ILE A 139 9.15 12.99 -3.00
C ILE A 139 10.29 13.26 -2.02
N VAL A 140 10.13 14.31 -1.22
CA VAL A 140 11.05 14.63 -0.12
C VAL A 140 10.41 14.41 1.25
N GLU A 141 9.08 14.53 1.34
CA GLU A 141 8.34 14.25 2.57
C GLU A 141 7.02 13.56 2.27
N TRP A 142 6.61 12.66 3.16
CA TRP A 142 5.27 12.07 3.21
C TRP A 142 4.75 12.11 4.65
N LYS A 143 3.56 12.66 4.86
CA LYS A 143 2.97 12.91 6.19
C LYS A 143 3.91 13.67 7.13
N GLY A 144 4.61 14.67 6.60
CA GLY A 144 5.57 15.51 7.34
C GLY A 144 6.83 14.76 7.79
N LYS A 145 7.16 13.61 7.19
CA LYS A 145 8.37 12.84 7.46
C LYS A 145 9.20 12.65 6.21
N GLU A 146 10.51 12.83 6.34
CA GLU A 146 11.49 12.58 5.27
C GLU A 146 11.85 11.08 5.11
N SER A 147 11.50 10.26 6.10
CA SER A 147 11.72 8.82 6.10
C SER A 147 10.61 8.07 6.82
N LEU A 148 10.48 6.78 6.50
CA LEU A 148 9.58 5.85 7.16
C LEU A 148 10.13 5.46 8.54
N SER A 149 9.29 4.80 9.33
CA SER A 149 9.64 4.32 10.67
C SER A 149 9.21 2.87 10.91
N TRP A 150 8.94 2.12 9.85
CA TRP A 150 8.40 0.76 9.93
C TRP A 150 9.48 -0.32 9.82
N TRP A 151 10.59 0.00 9.17
CA TRP A 151 11.64 -0.96 8.83
C TRP A 151 12.82 -0.86 9.79
N THR A 152 13.68 -1.87 9.82
CA THR A 152 14.72 -1.99 10.85
C THR A 152 16.00 -1.23 10.54
N THR A 153 16.20 -0.78 9.29
CA THR A 153 17.40 -0.04 8.87
C THR A 153 17.02 1.31 8.27
N GLU A 154 17.92 2.29 8.36
CA GLU A 154 17.73 3.61 7.76
C GLU A 154 17.52 3.52 6.25
N ALA A 155 18.34 2.71 5.56
CA ALA A 155 18.24 2.50 4.12
C ALA A 155 16.87 1.97 3.68
N CYS A 156 16.27 1.04 4.45
CA CYS A 156 14.95 0.49 4.15
C CYS A 156 13.81 1.47 4.44
N ASN A 157 14.06 2.46 5.30
CA ASN A 157 13.10 3.52 5.63
C ASN A 157 13.18 4.73 4.69
N MET A 158 14.13 4.77 3.75
CA MET A 158 14.23 5.90 2.81
C MET A 158 13.01 6.00 1.90
N ILE A 159 12.52 7.23 1.72
CA ILE A 159 11.52 7.58 0.70
C ILE A 159 12.30 8.00 -0.56
N ASN A 160 12.42 7.07 -1.50
CA ASN A 160 13.15 7.26 -2.76
C ASN A 160 12.20 7.37 -3.94
N GLY A 161 12.51 8.32 -4.84
CA GLY A 161 11.87 8.45 -6.14
C GLY A 161 10.61 9.30 -6.16
N THR A 162 9.74 9.02 -7.12
CA THR A 162 8.46 9.72 -7.31
C THR A 162 7.29 8.87 -6.79
N ASP A 163 6.05 9.36 -6.97
CA ASP A 163 4.82 8.58 -6.70
C ASP A 163 4.50 7.55 -7.80
N GLY A 164 5.36 7.43 -8.82
CA GLY A 164 5.21 6.52 -9.94
C GLY A 164 4.25 6.98 -11.05
N THR A 165 3.65 8.18 -10.93
CA THR A 165 2.77 8.74 -11.98
C THR A 165 3.54 9.55 -13.02
N SER A 166 4.69 10.09 -12.64
CA SER A 166 5.59 10.85 -13.49
C SER A 166 7.04 10.70 -13.02
N PHE A 167 7.98 11.01 -13.90
CA PHE A 167 9.41 10.84 -13.69
C PHE A 167 10.17 12.04 -14.27
N HIS A 168 11.43 12.21 -13.90
CA HIS A 168 12.26 13.25 -14.50
C HIS A 168 12.40 13.07 -16.02
N PRO A 169 12.58 14.16 -16.78
CA PRO A 169 12.80 14.06 -18.22
C PRO A 169 14.19 13.47 -18.54
N LEU A 170 14.39 13.13 -19.82
CA LEU A 170 15.66 12.63 -20.36
C LEU A 170 16.15 11.31 -19.73
N ILE A 171 15.21 10.40 -19.43
CA ILE A 171 15.50 9.09 -18.87
C ILE A 171 16.47 8.31 -19.78
N SER A 172 17.46 7.67 -19.16
CA SER A 172 18.43 6.75 -19.76
C SER A 172 18.02 5.29 -19.55
N LYS A 173 18.58 4.38 -20.34
CA LYS A 173 18.40 2.93 -20.16
C LYS A 173 19.26 2.36 -19.02
N ASP A 174 20.32 3.07 -18.64
CA ASP A 174 21.32 2.60 -17.68
C ASP A 174 21.01 3.01 -16.24
N GLU A 175 19.88 3.68 -16.00
CA GLU A 175 19.48 4.14 -14.67
C GLU A 175 18.35 3.29 -14.06
N ASN A 176 18.28 3.33 -12.73
CA ASN A 176 17.18 2.74 -11.97
C ASN A 176 16.16 3.83 -11.63
N ILE A 177 14.89 3.56 -11.90
CA ILE A 177 13.80 4.46 -11.57
C ILE A 177 13.20 4.07 -10.22
N TYR A 178 13.29 4.97 -9.24
CA TYR A 178 12.73 4.74 -7.91
C TYR A 178 11.29 5.23 -7.81
N ILE A 179 10.47 4.49 -7.07
CA ILE A 179 9.08 4.84 -6.76
C ILE A 179 8.86 4.58 -5.27
N PHE A 180 8.25 5.54 -4.58
CA PHE A 180 7.68 5.31 -3.27
C PHE A 180 6.19 5.01 -3.42
N SER A 181 5.73 3.95 -2.76
CA SER A 181 4.31 3.60 -2.72
C SER A 181 3.91 3.33 -1.27
N SER A 182 3.00 4.14 -0.76
CA SER A 182 2.35 3.94 0.53
C SER A 182 1.62 2.61 0.60
N ASP A 183 1.05 2.13 -0.52
CA ASP A 183 0.35 0.85 -0.61
C ASP A 183 1.28 -0.35 -0.37
N PHE A 184 2.52 -0.29 -0.89
CA PHE A 184 3.58 -1.28 -0.64
C PHE A 184 4.41 -1.01 0.62
N CYS A 185 4.15 0.11 1.30
CA CYS A 185 4.81 0.54 2.52
C CYS A 185 6.34 0.73 2.42
N ARG A 186 6.88 0.92 1.22
CA ARG A 186 8.32 1.12 0.99
C ARG A 186 8.58 1.75 -0.38
N SER A 187 9.83 2.16 -0.58
CA SER A 187 10.33 2.42 -1.93
C SER A 187 10.75 1.14 -2.65
N LEU A 188 10.49 1.14 -3.95
CA LEU A 188 10.84 0.11 -4.93
C LEU A 188 11.68 0.76 -6.04
N PHE A 189 12.35 -0.06 -6.84
CA PHE A 189 13.03 0.42 -8.03
C PHE A 189 12.71 -0.45 -9.25
N LEU A 190 12.64 0.22 -10.38
CA LEU A 190 12.42 -0.36 -11.69
C LEU A 190 13.73 -0.34 -12.49
N VAL A 191 13.91 -1.35 -13.31
CA VAL A 191 15.04 -1.50 -14.23
C VAL A 191 14.55 -1.51 -15.67
N TYR A 192 15.38 -1.05 -16.59
CA TYR A 192 15.09 -1.12 -18.01
C TYR A 192 14.92 -2.58 -18.45
N ASP A 193 13.87 -2.84 -19.22
CA ASP A 193 13.59 -4.14 -19.82
C ASP A 193 13.75 -4.07 -21.35
N SER A 194 13.04 -3.14 -21.99
CA SER A 194 12.98 -3.08 -23.45
C SER A 194 12.61 -1.69 -23.97
N SER A 195 12.84 -1.45 -25.26
CA SER A 195 12.36 -0.26 -25.98
C SER A 195 11.17 -0.61 -26.84
N GLY A 196 10.21 0.31 -26.96
CA GLY A 196 9.02 0.12 -27.79
C GLY A 196 8.45 1.45 -28.27
N ALA A 197 7.22 1.42 -28.76
CA ALA A 197 6.47 2.61 -29.12
C ALA A 197 5.00 2.47 -28.72
N VAL A 198 4.40 3.54 -28.21
CA VAL A 198 2.98 3.62 -27.89
C VAL A 198 2.39 4.78 -28.69
N ALA A 199 1.39 4.49 -29.53
CA ALA A 199 0.78 5.49 -30.42
C ALA A 199 1.81 6.30 -31.25
N GLY A 200 2.90 5.65 -31.68
CA GLY A 200 3.98 6.28 -32.46
C GLY A 200 5.03 7.03 -31.64
N VAL A 201 4.87 7.14 -30.32
CA VAL A 201 5.85 7.77 -29.42
C VAL A 201 6.85 6.71 -28.94
N PRO A 202 8.17 6.89 -29.14
CA PRO A 202 9.18 5.98 -28.59
C PRO A 202 9.13 5.92 -27.06
N THR A 203 9.25 4.73 -26.50
CA THR A 203 9.13 4.50 -25.04
C THR A 203 10.19 3.51 -24.56
N PHE A 204 10.53 3.64 -23.28
CA PHE A 204 11.26 2.61 -22.54
C PHE A 204 10.29 1.90 -21.60
N ARG A 205 10.35 0.57 -21.62
CA ARG A 205 9.65 -0.28 -20.68
C ARG A 205 10.57 -0.52 -19.49
N PHE A 206 10.13 -0.04 -18.33
CA PHE A 206 10.74 -0.33 -17.04
C PHE A 206 9.89 -1.35 -16.29
N VAL A 207 10.53 -2.30 -15.61
CA VAL A 207 9.87 -3.35 -14.84
C VAL A 207 10.43 -3.41 -13.42
N PRO A 208 9.64 -3.82 -12.41
CA PRO A 208 10.16 -4.05 -11.07
C PRO A 208 11.30 -5.06 -11.11
N SER A 209 12.44 -4.71 -10.51
CA SER A 209 13.58 -5.64 -10.43
C SER A 209 13.23 -6.82 -9.53
N SER A 210 13.63 -8.03 -9.91
CA SER A 210 13.49 -9.23 -9.07
C SER A 210 14.21 -9.10 -7.72
N MET A 211 15.20 -8.21 -7.64
CA MET A 211 15.94 -7.89 -6.41
C MET A 211 15.08 -7.17 -5.36
N VAL A 212 13.96 -6.56 -5.75
CA VAL A 212 13.08 -5.81 -4.83
C VAL A 212 12.46 -6.72 -3.77
N PHE A 213 12.06 -7.94 -4.16
CA PHE A 213 11.45 -8.95 -3.27
C PHE A 213 12.33 -10.20 -3.13
N ALA A 214 13.60 -10.13 -3.49
CA ALA A 214 14.56 -11.20 -3.27
C ALA A 214 14.80 -11.40 -1.77
N ASN A 215 14.99 -12.66 -1.35
CA ASN A 215 15.39 -12.96 0.02
C ASN A 215 16.78 -12.39 0.35
N THR A 216 17.15 -12.42 1.62
CA THR A 216 18.42 -11.84 2.12
C THR A 216 19.67 -12.57 1.63
N THR A 217 19.56 -13.81 1.17
CA THR A 217 20.68 -14.53 0.57
C THR A 217 21.02 -13.98 -0.82
N VAL A 218 20.01 -13.60 -1.60
CA VAL A 218 20.18 -13.05 -2.96
C VAL A 218 20.40 -11.54 -2.90
N ASN A 219 19.67 -10.82 -2.06
CA ASN A 219 19.82 -9.39 -1.83
C ASN A 219 19.91 -9.08 -0.32
N PRO A 220 21.12 -9.05 0.26
CA PRO A 220 21.32 -8.77 1.70
C PRO A 220 20.74 -7.43 2.16
N ALA A 221 20.61 -6.44 1.27
CA ALA A 221 20.02 -5.14 1.62
C ALA A 221 18.54 -5.25 2.01
N ASN A 222 17.84 -6.33 1.61
CA ASN A 222 16.45 -6.54 1.99
C ASN A 222 16.26 -6.99 3.44
N ALA A 223 17.34 -7.28 4.19
CA ALA A 223 17.24 -7.68 5.59
C ALA A 223 16.51 -6.65 6.46
N GLY A 224 16.59 -5.36 6.09
CA GLY A 224 15.92 -4.30 6.84
C GLY A 224 14.39 -4.35 6.77
N PHE A 225 13.82 -5.05 5.78
CA PHE A 225 12.37 -5.23 5.62
C PHE A 225 11.80 -6.41 6.42
N CYS A 226 12.66 -7.14 7.14
CA CYS A 226 12.24 -8.27 7.96
C CYS A 226 11.92 -7.79 9.38
N VAL A 227 10.64 -7.85 9.76
CA VAL A 227 10.16 -7.41 11.08
C VAL A 227 9.42 -8.57 11.76
N PRO A 228 9.84 -9.00 12.96
CA PRO A 228 11.05 -8.59 13.68
C PRO A 228 12.35 -8.99 12.94
N ALA A 229 13.47 -8.36 13.29
CA ALA A 229 14.76 -8.59 12.62
C ALA A 229 15.11 -10.09 12.56
N GLY A 230 15.48 -10.57 11.38
CA GLY A 230 15.77 -11.99 11.11
C GLY A 230 14.56 -12.84 10.71
N ASN A 231 13.33 -12.35 10.90
CA ASN A 231 12.12 -13.04 10.44
C ASN A 231 11.75 -12.60 9.02
N CYS A 232 12.49 -13.10 8.03
CA CYS A 232 12.27 -12.79 6.63
C CYS A 232 11.38 -13.84 5.97
N PRO A 233 10.31 -13.43 5.25
CA PRO A 233 9.59 -14.36 4.42
C PRO A 233 10.43 -14.76 3.20
N GLY A 234 9.99 -15.78 2.46
CA GLY A 234 10.70 -16.24 1.26
C GLY A 234 10.75 -15.19 0.14
N THR A 235 11.49 -15.50 -0.93
CA THR A 235 11.55 -14.65 -2.12
C THR A 235 10.14 -14.43 -2.71
N GLY A 236 9.83 -13.19 -3.10
CA GLY A 236 8.60 -12.82 -3.78
C GLY A 236 7.49 -12.27 -2.88
N VAL A 237 7.70 -12.24 -1.56
CA VAL A 237 6.71 -11.75 -0.59
C VAL A 237 7.32 -10.76 0.41
N LEU A 238 6.47 -9.89 0.97
CA LEU A 238 6.84 -8.90 1.98
C LEU A 238 5.80 -8.92 3.10
N ASN A 239 6.26 -9.00 4.35
CA ASN A 239 5.38 -8.80 5.49
C ASN A 239 5.12 -7.29 5.66
N VAL A 240 3.86 -6.87 5.52
CA VAL A 240 3.42 -5.46 5.60
C VAL A 240 2.58 -5.19 6.85
N SER A 241 2.52 -6.11 7.81
CA SER A 241 1.70 -5.94 9.02
C SER A 241 2.03 -4.65 9.79
N VAL A 242 3.30 -4.24 9.76
CA VAL A 242 3.82 -3.00 10.37
C VAL A 242 3.16 -1.72 9.88
N CYS A 243 2.62 -1.70 8.66
CA CYS A 243 1.91 -0.55 8.10
C CYS A 243 0.40 -0.81 7.93
N ARG A 244 -0.08 -2.02 8.27
CA ARG A 244 -1.48 -2.46 8.16
C ARG A 244 -2.06 -2.84 9.53
N GLN A 245 -1.74 -2.06 10.57
CA GLN A 245 -2.30 -2.21 11.92
C GLN A 245 -2.07 -3.62 12.53
N GLY A 246 -0.99 -4.31 12.15
CA GLY A 246 -0.68 -5.65 12.63
C GLY A 246 -1.46 -6.79 11.98
N ALA A 247 -2.25 -6.51 10.94
CA ALA A 247 -2.92 -7.52 10.10
C ALA A 247 -1.97 -8.19 9.09
#